data_AF-A0AAU8SRQ6-F1
#
_entry.id   AF-A0AAU8SRQ6-F1
#
_cell.length_a   1.000
_cell.length_b   1.000
_cell.length_c   1.000
_cell.angle_alpha   90.00
_cell.angle_beta   90.00
_cell.angle_gamma   90.00
#
_symmetry.space_group_name_H-M   'P 1'
#
loop_
_entity.id
_entity.type
_entity.pdbx_description
1 polymer ?
#
loop_
_entity_poly.entity_id
_entity_poly.type
_entity_poly.pdbx_seq_one_letter_code
_entity_poly.pdbx_strand_id
1 'polypeptide(L)'
;MPPLVIDPAVQKLRELAASTAWLSLAARSAQETASRVYAKCPPPQRTLEGLDAANYLEAIIPLTQADILEQHSGYGPVRWLWYLRRAPDILFEGDYRTTLGYDRLLAETLSSKLTATDASEVRERVAFRVDEAAFRHLVRYIGRVKLLSQLHILYRRVGKGAALDASRPVLVADNSEAIERAIHIYDLRHDRSHEFIGAGLGLVSVDPHFEQFVEETEAGVPVALLTMGCTPSFPAPVTFPDGAGGLTVTTVQVRHVMKKLSVARILRPLGDEGGIPDYLSDVSALIQLLTLVPAICVHVPWALSSITQQGYVFVGEDRLRDIVNHHLPEVVEQMALRTPGFTWPADFVQWREALLAVTASVWPLSSGNVLRRFRDNILIDTTGASQALLHRLELARAPLIGNLRAREFELQCQDLIDGTSWAPPPGVKALRGRPLRRGGRMVTDIDAIGVRERTLLVVSCKSIIYDRDYDQGVFRVVRNTQATIDDAVVTWERIVAEFRQHSTGENFDFSQFDEILGVVCTPFPAYSNDDRTLAFVKPNLRANSSMLELRDWLVGNHDPQT
;
A
#
# COMPACT_ATOMS: atom_id res chain seq x y z
N MET A 1 8.52 -8.08 -37.30
CA MET A 1 8.36 -7.97 -35.84
C MET A 1 9.69 -7.55 -35.25
N PRO A 2 9.74 -6.63 -34.28
CA PRO A 2 10.99 -6.28 -33.59
C PRO A 2 11.61 -7.53 -32.94
N PRO A 3 12.95 -7.61 -32.81
CA PRO A 3 13.57 -8.73 -32.12
C PRO A 3 13.13 -8.76 -30.64
N LEU A 4 12.87 -9.96 -30.10
CA LEU A 4 12.54 -10.15 -28.69
C LEU A 4 13.83 -10.18 -27.86
N VAL A 5 14.00 -9.23 -26.96
CA VAL A 5 15.07 -9.24 -25.96
C VAL A 5 14.60 -10.06 -24.77
N ILE A 6 15.26 -11.19 -24.54
CA ILE A 6 15.06 -12.02 -23.36
C ILE A 6 16.26 -11.84 -22.45
N ASP A 7 16.02 -11.46 -21.19
CA ASP A 7 17.05 -11.40 -20.17
C ASP A 7 17.57 -12.83 -19.87
N PRO A 8 18.82 -13.18 -20.23
CA PRO A 8 19.34 -14.53 -20.08
C PRO A 8 19.38 -15.00 -18.62
N ALA A 9 19.53 -14.06 -17.68
CA ALA A 9 19.53 -14.38 -16.26
C ALA A 9 18.15 -14.86 -15.79
N VAL A 10 17.07 -14.29 -16.34
CA VAL A 10 15.71 -14.74 -16.01
C VAL A 10 15.47 -16.15 -16.53
N GLN A 11 15.88 -16.44 -17.77
CA GLN A 11 15.80 -17.80 -18.32
C GLN A 11 16.60 -18.77 -17.44
N LYS A 12 17.83 -18.40 -17.08
CA LYS A 12 18.68 -19.27 -16.29
C LYS A 12 18.15 -19.53 -14.88
N LEU A 13 17.60 -18.52 -14.21
CA LEU A 13 16.97 -18.69 -12.90
C LEU A 13 15.72 -19.58 -12.98
N ARG A 14 14.94 -19.50 -14.07
CA ARG A 14 13.80 -20.40 -14.31
C ARG A 14 14.24 -21.84 -14.51
N GLU A 15 15.29 -22.08 -15.30
CA GLU A 15 15.88 -23.42 -15.48
C GLU A 15 16.37 -24.00 -14.14
N LEU A 16 17.06 -23.20 -13.33
CA LEU A 16 17.56 -23.62 -12.02
C LEU A 16 16.42 -23.90 -11.04
N ALA A 17 15.35 -23.11 -11.05
CA ALA A 17 14.15 -23.35 -10.26
C ALA A 17 13.42 -24.65 -10.66
N ALA A 18 13.46 -25.03 -11.93
CA ALA A 18 12.86 -26.28 -12.40
C ALA A 18 13.73 -27.52 -12.11
N SER A 19 15.05 -27.37 -12.04
CA SER A 19 16.00 -28.48 -11.90
C SER A 19 16.54 -28.70 -10.48
N THR A 20 16.42 -27.71 -9.59
CA THR A 20 16.92 -27.78 -8.21
C THR A 20 15.79 -28.12 -7.24
N ALA A 21 16.04 -28.98 -6.25
CA ALA A 21 15.12 -29.21 -5.12
C ALA A 21 15.12 -28.02 -4.13
N TRP A 22 14.75 -26.83 -4.61
CA TRP A 22 14.91 -25.58 -3.88
C TRP A 22 13.94 -25.42 -2.70
N LEU A 23 12.75 -26.02 -2.75
CA LEU A 23 11.77 -25.99 -1.65
C LEU A 23 12.36 -26.55 -0.35
N SER A 24 13.00 -27.71 -0.42
CA SER A 24 13.64 -28.34 0.74
C SER A 24 14.81 -27.51 1.27
N LEU A 25 15.53 -26.80 0.38
CA LEU A 25 16.64 -25.92 0.76
C LEU A 25 16.14 -24.65 1.47
N ALA A 26 15.10 -24.02 0.92
CA ALA A 26 14.44 -22.86 1.49
C ALA A 26 13.84 -23.17 2.87
N ALA A 27 13.09 -24.27 2.98
CA ALA A 27 12.46 -24.72 4.23
C ALA A 27 13.50 -25.00 5.33
N ARG A 28 14.60 -25.69 4.98
CA ARG A 28 15.69 -25.96 5.92
C ARG A 28 16.31 -24.65 6.44
N SER A 29 16.61 -23.70 5.56
CA SER A 29 17.21 -22.43 5.97
C SER A 29 16.28 -21.57 6.83
N ALA A 30 14.97 -21.60 6.57
CA ALA A 30 13.97 -21.03 7.48
C ALA A 30 14.00 -21.71 8.86
N GLN A 31 13.94 -23.04 8.91
CA GLN A 31 13.93 -23.78 10.18
C GLN A 31 15.21 -23.55 11.01
N GLU A 32 16.36 -23.47 10.36
CA GLU A 32 17.64 -23.12 11.00
C GLU A 32 17.59 -21.73 11.65
N THR A 33 17.09 -20.71 10.93
CA THR A 33 16.92 -19.35 11.47
C THR A 33 15.91 -19.34 12.62
N ALA A 34 14.75 -19.96 12.45
CA ALA A 34 13.73 -20.07 13.50
C ALA A 34 14.30 -20.70 14.77
N SER A 35 15.06 -21.79 14.64
CA SER A 35 15.68 -22.49 15.78
C SER A 35 16.71 -21.62 16.51
N ARG A 36 17.56 -20.87 15.77
CA ARG A 36 18.53 -19.94 16.38
C ARG A 36 17.86 -18.79 17.11
N VAL A 37 16.83 -18.18 16.52
CA VAL A 37 16.09 -17.08 17.14
C VAL A 37 15.33 -17.56 18.36
N TYR A 38 14.65 -18.71 18.27
CA TYR A 38 13.92 -19.31 19.39
C TYR A 38 14.85 -19.63 20.57
N ALA A 39 16.06 -20.13 20.31
CA ALA A 39 17.05 -20.37 21.36
C ALA A 39 17.55 -19.07 22.02
N LYS A 40 17.65 -17.97 21.27
CA LYS A 40 18.05 -16.65 21.78
C LYS A 40 16.92 -15.96 22.56
N CYS A 41 15.66 -16.19 22.19
CA CYS A 41 14.48 -15.58 22.77
C CYS A 41 13.38 -16.63 22.98
N PRO A 42 13.50 -17.49 24.01
CA PRO A 42 12.49 -18.50 24.29
C PRO A 42 11.18 -17.83 24.72
N PRO A 43 10.03 -18.38 24.32
CA PRO A 43 8.74 -17.82 24.71
C PRO A 43 8.49 -18.04 26.20
N PRO A 44 7.81 -17.09 26.88
CA PRO A 44 7.52 -17.21 28.30
C PRO A 44 6.50 -18.32 28.59
N GLN A 45 5.66 -18.67 27.63
CA GLN A 45 4.64 -19.72 27.72
C GLN A 45 4.48 -20.42 26.36
N ARG A 46 3.86 -21.60 26.35
CA ARG A 46 3.60 -22.35 25.10
C ARG A 46 2.51 -21.71 24.25
N THR A 47 1.53 -21.08 24.88
CA THR A 47 0.44 -20.36 24.21
C THR A 47 0.47 -18.94 24.73
N LEU A 48 0.40 -17.97 23.83
CA LEU A 48 0.37 -16.54 24.15
C LEU A 48 -0.87 -15.92 23.52
N GLU A 49 -1.48 -14.95 24.20
CA GLU A 49 -2.68 -14.27 23.71
C GLU A 49 -2.54 -12.76 23.82
N GLY A 50 -3.30 -12.05 23.00
CA GLY A 50 -3.41 -10.60 23.03
C GLY A 50 -2.06 -9.87 23.07
N LEU A 51 -1.88 -9.03 24.08
CA LEU A 51 -0.69 -8.18 24.20
C LEU A 51 0.60 -9.00 24.44
N ASP A 52 0.54 -10.14 25.14
CA ASP A 52 1.71 -10.96 25.39
C ASP A 52 2.23 -11.63 24.11
N ALA A 53 1.32 -12.10 23.25
CA ALA A 53 1.66 -12.60 21.93
C ALA A 53 2.26 -11.51 21.04
N ALA A 54 1.66 -10.31 21.03
CA ALA A 54 2.15 -9.17 20.26
C ALA A 54 3.56 -8.76 20.70
N ASN A 55 3.80 -8.62 22.01
CA ASN A 55 5.10 -8.28 22.59
C ASN A 55 6.17 -9.33 22.25
N TYR A 56 5.82 -10.63 22.29
CA TYR A 56 6.76 -11.69 21.93
C TYR A 56 7.15 -11.63 20.46
N LEU A 57 6.18 -11.43 19.56
CA LEU A 57 6.43 -11.27 18.13
C LEU A 57 7.27 -10.02 17.83
N GLU A 58 6.99 -8.89 18.48
CA GLU A 58 7.79 -7.66 18.43
C GLU A 58 9.25 -7.88 18.83
N ALA A 59 9.52 -8.77 19.80
CA ALA A 59 10.87 -9.09 20.23
C ALA A 59 11.62 -9.98 19.22
N ILE A 60 10.95 -10.96 18.59
CA ILE A 60 11.62 -11.94 17.71
C ILE A 60 11.75 -11.49 16.25
N ILE A 61 10.88 -10.61 15.76
CA ILE A 61 10.97 -10.03 14.41
C ILE A 61 12.34 -9.39 14.15
N PRO A 62 12.84 -8.44 14.98
CA PRO A 62 14.15 -7.83 14.76
C PRO A 62 15.32 -8.83 14.92
N LEU A 63 15.20 -9.82 15.82
CA LEU A 63 16.19 -10.89 15.95
C LEU A 63 16.27 -11.76 14.69
N THR A 64 15.12 -12.03 14.08
CA THR A 64 15.03 -12.77 12.81
C THR A 64 15.64 -11.94 11.67
N GLN A 65 15.35 -10.64 11.61
CA GLN A 65 15.97 -9.75 10.63
C GLN A 65 17.51 -9.75 10.75
N ALA A 66 18.03 -9.63 11.98
CA ALA A 66 19.47 -9.63 12.23
C ALA A 66 20.13 -10.96 11.81
N ASP A 67 19.51 -12.10 12.14
CA ASP A 67 20.01 -13.42 11.73
C ASP A 67 20.05 -13.54 10.20
N ILE A 68 19.03 -13.07 9.49
CA ILE A 68 19.01 -13.11 8.02
C ILE A 68 20.16 -12.29 7.42
N LEU A 69 20.37 -11.08 7.92
CA LEU A 69 21.42 -10.18 7.43
C LEU A 69 22.82 -10.77 7.69
N GLU A 70 23.05 -11.33 8.87
CA GLU A 70 24.31 -11.99 9.23
C GLU A 70 24.64 -13.12 8.25
N GLN A 71 23.65 -13.98 7.95
CA GLN A 71 23.84 -15.16 7.12
C GLN A 71 23.92 -14.89 5.61
N HIS A 72 23.61 -13.67 5.16
CA HIS A 72 23.53 -13.30 3.74
C HIS A 72 24.36 -12.06 3.37
N SER A 73 25.37 -11.75 4.19
CA SER A 73 26.33 -10.67 3.99
C SER A 73 27.27 -10.84 2.78
N GLY A 74 27.13 -11.91 1.99
CA GLY A 74 28.02 -12.22 0.87
C GLY A 74 27.79 -11.41 -0.41
N TYR A 75 26.60 -10.83 -0.61
CA TYR A 75 26.27 -9.97 -1.76
C TYR A 75 25.84 -8.58 -1.30
N GLY A 76 26.19 -7.57 -2.09
CA GLY A 76 25.76 -6.20 -1.87
C GLY A 76 24.33 -5.93 -2.33
N PRO A 77 23.82 -4.73 -2.03
CA PRO A 77 22.41 -4.38 -2.20
C PRO A 77 22.02 -4.22 -3.68
N VAL A 78 22.97 -3.95 -4.59
CA VAL A 78 22.69 -3.85 -6.03
C VAL A 78 22.54 -5.25 -6.62
N ARG A 79 23.43 -6.18 -6.25
CA ARG A 79 23.36 -7.57 -6.69
C ARG A 79 22.11 -8.28 -6.19
N TRP A 80 21.71 -8.06 -4.95
CA TRP A 80 20.47 -8.61 -4.43
C TRP A 80 19.25 -8.12 -5.20
N LEU A 81 19.10 -6.80 -5.42
CA LEU A 81 17.99 -6.27 -6.21
C LEU A 81 17.98 -6.85 -7.62
N TRP A 82 19.15 -6.96 -8.24
CA TRP A 82 19.30 -7.53 -9.57
C TRP A 82 18.78 -8.98 -9.64
N TYR A 83 19.11 -9.83 -8.64
CA TYR A 83 18.60 -11.20 -8.57
C TYR A 83 17.10 -11.24 -8.26
N LEU A 84 16.63 -10.47 -7.28
CA LEU A 84 15.24 -10.50 -6.82
C LEU A 84 14.25 -10.05 -7.91
N ARG A 85 14.60 -9.03 -8.71
CA ARG A 85 13.79 -8.57 -9.86
C ARG A 85 13.78 -9.55 -11.05
N ARG A 86 14.68 -10.54 -11.05
CA ARG A 86 14.80 -11.59 -12.08
C ARG A 86 14.35 -12.97 -11.61
N ALA A 87 14.17 -13.13 -10.30
CA ALA A 87 13.76 -14.37 -9.68
C ALA A 87 12.33 -14.75 -10.13
N PRO A 88 12.07 -16.03 -10.43
CA PRO A 88 10.75 -16.48 -10.82
C PRO A 88 9.74 -16.34 -9.68
N ASP A 89 8.50 -16.02 -10.04
CA ASP A 89 7.38 -15.75 -9.12
C ASP A 89 7.14 -16.91 -8.15
N ILE A 90 7.30 -18.16 -8.60
CA ILE A 90 7.16 -19.39 -7.80
C ILE A 90 8.00 -19.40 -6.51
N LEU A 91 9.09 -18.63 -6.44
CA LEU A 91 9.89 -18.54 -5.21
C LEU A 91 9.21 -17.73 -4.10
N PHE A 92 8.30 -16.83 -4.47
CA PHE A 92 7.59 -15.90 -3.58
C PHE A 92 6.09 -16.21 -3.45
N GLU A 93 5.54 -17.10 -4.29
CA GLU A 93 4.15 -17.55 -4.18
C GLU A 93 3.85 -18.18 -2.81
N GLY A 94 2.62 -17.98 -2.34
CA GLY A 94 2.09 -18.56 -1.11
C GLY A 94 0.56 -18.70 -1.22
N ASP A 95 -0.09 -19.00 -0.10
CA ASP A 95 -1.51 -19.34 -0.10
C ASP A 95 -2.45 -18.14 -0.29
N TYR A 96 -1.95 -16.90 -0.09
CA TYR A 96 -2.73 -15.67 -0.26
C TYR A 96 -2.33 -14.92 -1.52
N ARG A 97 -3.31 -14.26 -2.16
CA ARG A 97 -3.09 -13.46 -3.39
C ARG A 97 -2.04 -12.37 -3.21
N THR A 98 -1.95 -11.80 -2.02
CA THR A 98 -1.02 -10.71 -1.67
C THR A 98 0.37 -11.20 -1.26
N THR A 99 0.56 -12.50 -0.99
CA THR A 99 1.83 -13.06 -0.48
C THR A 99 2.98 -12.80 -1.44
N LEU A 100 2.77 -12.99 -2.75
CA LEU A 100 3.82 -12.78 -3.76
C LEU A 100 4.38 -11.36 -3.73
N GLY A 101 3.50 -10.36 -3.76
CA GLY A 101 3.91 -8.95 -3.75
C GLY A 101 4.60 -8.57 -2.44
N TYR A 102 4.06 -9.06 -1.32
CA TYR A 102 4.59 -8.79 0.02
C TYR A 102 5.97 -9.42 0.23
N ASP A 103 6.14 -10.71 -0.06
CA ASP A 103 7.41 -11.43 0.12
C ASP A 103 8.53 -10.87 -0.76
N ARG A 104 8.20 -10.48 -2.00
CA ARG A 104 9.16 -9.85 -2.91
C ARG A 104 9.59 -8.48 -2.39
N LEU A 105 8.64 -7.64 -1.94
CA LEU A 105 8.96 -6.34 -1.36
C LEU A 105 9.79 -6.48 -0.07
N LEU A 106 9.45 -7.45 0.78
CA LEU A 106 10.16 -7.74 2.02
C LEU A 106 11.61 -8.16 1.73
N ALA A 107 11.82 -9.03 0.75
CA ALA A 107 13.16 -9.44 0.29
C ALA A 107 13.97 -8.26 -0.25
N GLU A 108 13.37 -7.41 -1.10
CA GLU A 108 14.06 -6.24 -1.64
C GLU A 108 14.42 -5.22 -0.54
N THR A 109 13.50 -5.01 0.40
CA THR A 109 13.69 -4.08 1.52
C THR A 109 14.77 -4.57 2.47
N LEU A 110 14.73 -5.84 2.87
CA LEU A 110 15.70 -6.40 3.79
C LEU A 110 17.11 -6.45 3.16
N SER A 111 17.22 -6.88 1.90
CA SER A 111 18.52 -6.94 1.22
C SER A 111 19.14 -5.56 0.95
N SER A 112 18.34 -4.49 0.93
CA SER A 112 18.87 -3.13 0.82
C SER A 112 19.71 -2.69 2.02
N LYS A 113 19.62 -3.38 3.17
CA LYS A 113 20.42 -3.12 4.38
C LYS A 113 21.80 -3.79 4.36
N LEU A 114 22.09 -4.62 3.36
CA LEU A 114 23.38 -5.30 3.24
C LEU A 114 24.44 -4.35 2.70
N THR A 115 25.69 -4.54 3.13
CA THR A 115 26.80 -3.59 2.91
C THR A 115 27.97 -4.17 2.14
N ALA A 116 27.89 -5.43 1.70
CA ALA A 116 28.95 -6.02 0.90
C ALA A 116 29.17 -5.25 -0.41
N THR A 117 30.42 -5.22 -0.85
CA THR A 117 30.78 -4.58 -2.12
C THR A 117 30.41 -5.50 -3.28
N ASP A 118 29.67 -4.96 -4.25
CA ASP A 118 29.31 -5.69 -5.45
C ASP A 118 30.39 -5.59 -6.53
N ALA A 119 30.73 -6.73 -7.14
CA ALA A 119 31.58 -6.81 -8.33
C ALA A 119 30.76 -7.36 -9.51
N SER A 120 30.76 -6.64 -10.64
CA SER A 120 30.17 -7.14 -11.89
C SER A 120 31.15 -8.04 -12.62
N GLU A 121 30.64 -9.13 -13.18
CA GLU A 121 31.35 -10.08 -14.06
C GLU A 121 31.82 -9.42 -15.36
N VAL A 122 31.12 -8.37 -15.79
CA VAL A 122 31.44 -7.63 -17.01
C VAL A 122 31.88 -6.21 -16.64
N ARG A 123 32.96 -5.74 -17.25
CA ARG A 123 33.50 -4.40 -16.98
C ARG A 123 32.53 -3.29 -17.40
N GLU A 124 31.87 -3.49 -18.54
CA GLU A 124 31.07 -2.47 -19.24
C GLU A 124 29.57 -2.47 -18.88
N ARG A 125 29.06 -3.53 -18.22
CA ARG A 125 27.65 -3.64 -17.83
C ARG A 125 27.49 -4.27 -16.46
N VAL A 126 26.34 -4.04 -15.82
CA VAL A 126 25.98 -4.71 -14.56
C VAL A 126 25.46 -6.11 -14.87
N ALA A 127 26.30 -7.11 -14.62
CA ALA A 127 25.95 -8.52 -14.79
C ALA A 127 26.57 -9.33 -13.65
N PHE A 128 25.78 -10.23 -13.07
CA PHE A 128 26.23 -11.13 -12.02
C PHE A 128 26.09 -12.58 -12.49
N ARG A 129 26.98 -13.44 -12.01
CA ARG A 129 26.97 -14.86 -12.34
C ARG A 129 25.65 -15.51 -11.93
N VAL A 130 25.07 -16.31 -12.83
CA VAL A 130 23.84 -17.09 -12.57
C VAL A 130 24.16 -18.57 -12.75
N ASP A 131 24.45 -19.24 -11.64
CA ASP A 131 24.75 -20.66 -11.58
C ASP A 131 24.07 -21.31 -10.36
N GLU A 132 24.29 -22.61 -10.17
CA GLU A 132 23.69 -23.35 -9.06
C GLU A 132 24.09 -22.78 -7.68
N ALA A 133 25.33 -22.32 -7.52
CA ALA A 133 25.80 -21.75 -6.26
C ALA A 133 25.07 -20.43 -5.93
N ALA A 134 24.97 -19.52 -6.90
CA ALA A 134 24.23 -18.27 -6.74
C ALA A 134 22.74 -18.53 -6.50
N PHE A 135 22.15 -19.48 -7.21
CA PHE A 135 20.75 -19.86 -7.04
C PHE A 135 20.48 -20.47 -5.66
N ARG A 136 21.33 -21.38 -5.19
CA ARG A 136 21.24 -21.93 -3.83
C ARG A 136 21.33 -20.83 -2.76
N HIS A 137 22.17 -19.82 -2.96
CA HIS A 137 22.26 -18.69 -2.04
C HIS A 137 20.97 -17.84 -2.04
N LEU A 138 20.42 -17.57 -3.23
CA LEU A 138 19.17 -16.85 -3.41
C LEU A 138 17.98 -17.57 -2.75
N VAL A 139 17.80 -18.88 -2.96
CA VAL A 139 16.65 -19.60 -2.41
C VAL A 139 16.73 -19.79 -0.89
N ARG A 140 17.94 -19.88 -0.32
CA ARG A 140 18.13 -19.86 1.15
C ARG A 140 17.71 -18.53 1.73
N TYR A 141 18.08 -17.43 1.07
CA TYR A 141 17.67 -16.08 1.46
C TYR A 141 16.16 -15.93 1.42
N ILE A 142 15.54 -16.29 0.30
CA ILE A 142 14.08 -16.24 0.14
C ILE A 142 13.38 -17.09 1.19
N GLY A 143 13.84 -18.33 1.45
CA GLY A 143 13.28 -19.18 2.50
C GLY A 143 13.24 -18.49 3.87
N ARG A 144 14.32 -17.81 4.25
CA ARG A 144 14.37 -17.07 5.53
C ARG A 144 13.51 -15.80 5.50
N VAL A 145 13.41 -15.11 4.36
CA VAL A 145 12.46 -13.99 4.18
C VAL A 145 11.02 -14.47 4.34
N LYS A 146 10.66 -15.64 3.82
CA LYS A 146 9.32 -16.22 4.00
C LYS A 146 9.00 -16.55 5.46
N LEU A 147 9.99 -16.98 6.23
CA LEU A 147 9.85 -17.09 7.69
C LEU A 147 9.52 -15.73 8.32
N LEU A 148 10.26 -14.67 7.95
CA LEU A 148 10.01 -13.33 8.47
C LEU A 148 8.61 -12.81 8.06
N SER A 149 8.20 -13.05 6.82
CA SER A 149 6.85 -12.75 6.33
C SER A 149 5.79 -13.48 7.16
N GLN A 150 6.00 -14.75 7.48
CA GLN A 150 5.11 -15.51 8.35
C GLN A 150 5.01 -14.89 9.75
N LEU A 151 6.10 -14.37 10.32
CA LEU A 151 6.05 -13.65 11.60
C LEU A 151 5.20 -12.37 11.50
N HIS A 152 5.30 -11.63 10.39
CA HIS A 152 4.46 -10.45 10.14
C HIS A 152 2.98 -10.82 10.00
N ILE A 153 2.66 -11.93 9.32
CA ILE A 153 1.30 -12.48 9.23
C ILE A 153 0.77 -12.85 10.62
N LEU A 154 1.57 -13.56 11.41
CA LEU A 154 1.20 -13.93 12.79
C LEU A 154 0.94 -12.70 13.65
N TYR A 155 1.77 -11.65 13.53
CA TYR A 155 1.58 -10.41 14.27
C TYR A 155 0.24 -9.74 13.92
N ARG A 156 -0.10 -9.66 12.62
CA ARG A 156 -1.42 -9.17 12.17
C ARG A 156 -2.59 -10.00 12.70
N ARG A 157 -2.47 -11.34 12.68
CA ARG A 157 -3.50 -12.24 13.20
C ARG A 157 -3.70 -12.05 14.71
N VAL A 158 -2.61 -11.94 15.47
CA VAL A 158 -2.66 -11.66 16.91
C VAL A 158 -3.33 -10.31 17.18
N GLY A 159 -3.05 -9.30 16.36
CA GLY A 159 -3.75 -8.00 16.40
C GLY A 159 -5.28 -8.13 16.26
N LYS A 160 -5.73 -9.11 15.46
CA LYS A 160 -7.15 -9.47 15.24
C LYS A 160 -7.69 -10.46 16.30
N GLY A 161 -6.92 -10.76 17.35
CA GLY A 161 -7.36 -11.60 18.49
C GLY A 161 -6.94 -13.07 18.43
N ALA A 162 -6.09 -13.48 17.48
CA ALA A 162 -5.52 -14.82 17.43
C ALA A 162 -4.67 -15.15 18.66
N ALA A 163 -4.68 -16.41 19.09
CA ALA A 163 -3.66 -16.94 19.99
C ALA A 163 -2.42 -17.37 19.19
N LEU A 164 -1.26 -17.38 19.84
CA LEU A 164 0.02 -17.79 19.26
C LEU A 164 0.48 -19.07 19.94
N ASP A 165 0.62 -20.15 19.18
CA ASP A 165 1.30 -21.37 19.61
C ASP A 165 2.81 -21.20 19.41
N ALA A 166 3.51 -21.05 20.53
CA ALA A 166 4.94 -20.93 20.66
C ALA A 166 5.60 -22.19 21.25
N SER A 167 4.91 -23.35 21.21
CA SER A 167 5.47 -24.63 21.67
C SER A 167 6.66 -25.13 20.86
N ARG A 168 6.89 -24.56 19.68
CA ARG A 168 7.95 -24.95 18.72
C ARG A 168 8.59 -23.71 18.07
N PRO A 169 9.81 -23.83 17.51
CA PRO A 169 10.49 -22.72 16.84
C PRO A 169 9.74 -22.11 15.65
N VAL A 170 8.98 -22.92 14.91
CA VAL A 170 8.13 -22.44 13.82
C VAL A 170 6.75 -22.17 14.39
N LEU A 171 6.52 -20.90 14.72
CA LEU A 171 5.29 -20.42 15.36
C LEU A 171 4.07 -20.58 14.44
N VAL A 172 2.90 -20.80 15.03
CA VAL A 172 1.61 -20.82 14.33
C VAL A 172 0.55 -20.08 15.12
N ALA A 173 -0.48 -19.58 14.45
CA ALA A 173 -1.66 -19.03 15.11
C ALA A 173 -2.63 -20.18 15.44
N ASP A 174 -3.26 -20.09 16.62
CA ASP A 174 -4.38 -20.95 17.03
C ASP A 174 -5.63 -20.08 17.16
N ASN A 175 -6.65 -20.37 16.38
CA ASN A 175 -7.81 -19.51 16.20
C ASN A 175 -9.10 -20.28 16.41
N SER A 176 -10.05 -19.63 17.10
CA SER A 176 -11.44 -20.10 17.10
C SER A 176 -12.05 -19.94 15.71
N GLU A 177 -13.04 -20.77 15.38
CA GLU A 177 -13.76 -20.67 14.09
C GLU A 177 -14.38 -19.28 13.88
N ALA A 178 -14.82 -18.61 14.96
CA ALA A 178 -15.38 -17.27 14.88
C ALA A 178 -14.33 -16.24 14.44
N ILE A 179 -13.11 -16.31 14.99
CA ILE A 179 -12.01 -15.42 14.62
C ILE A 179 -11.58 -15.68 13.17
N GLU A 180 -11.45 -16.95 12.76
CA GLU A 180 -11.13 -17.30 11.37
C GLU A 180 -12.16 -16.73 10.39
N ARG A 181 -13.46 -16.87 10.69
CA ARG A 181 -14.53 -16.29 9.86
C ARG A 181 -14.41 -14.78 9.76
N ALA A 182 -14.19 -14.08 10.88
CA ALA A 182 -14.04 -12.63 10.89
C ALA A 182 -12.81 -12.15 10.12
N ILE A 183 -11.66 -12.84 10.27
CA ILE A 183 -10.44 -12.55 9.51
C ILE A 183 -10.68 -12.77 8.02
N HIS A 184 -11.31 -13.88 7.64
CA HIS A 184 -11.61 -14.20 6.25
C HIS A 184 -12.53 -13.15 5.61
N ILE A 185 -13.60 -12.74 6.29
CA ILE A 185 -14.50 -11.68 5.83
C ILE A 185 -13.71 -10.38 5.65
N TYR A 186 -12.90 -9.99 6.63
CA TYR A 186 -12.07 -8.79 6.53
C TYR A 186 -11.10 -8.86 5.35
N ASP A 187 -10.37 -9.96 5.20
CA ASP A 187 -9.37 -10.12 4.14
C ASP A 187 -10.03 -10.10 2.75
N LEU A 188 -11.22 -10.71 2.56
CA LEU A 188 -11.99 -10.62 1.31
C LEU A 188 -12.42 -9.19 0.98
N ARG A 189 -12.92 -8.46 1.97
CA ARG A 189 -13.34 -7.06 1.81
C ARG A 189 -12.14 -6.17 1.52
N HIS A 190 -11.03 -6.40 2.22
CA HIS A 190 -9.80 -5.69 2.02
C HIS A 190 -9.26 -5.99 0.62
N ASP A 191 -9.14 -7.27 0.20
CA ASP A 191 -8.73 -7.79 -1.12
C ASP A 191 -9.43 -7.08 -2.29
N ARG A 192 -10.75 -6.85 -2.18
CA ARG A 192 -11.54 -6.09 -3.17
C ARG A 192 -11.16 -4.61 -3.23
N SER A 193 -10.65 -4.06 -2.14
CA SER A 193 -10.22 -2.66 -2.00
C SER A 193 -8.75 -2.42 -2.41
N HIS A 194 -7.98 -3.45 -2.81
CA HIS A 194 -6.51 -3.37 -3.03
C HIS A 194 -6.03 -2.50 -4.19
N GLU A 195 -6.92 -1.78 -4.90
CA GLU A 195 -6.46 -0.93 -6.01
C GLU A 195 -5.68 0.30 -5.56
N PHE A 196 -5.57 0.59 -4.25
CA PHE A 196 -4.66 1.63 -3.77
C PHE A 196 -4.24 1.47 -2.30
N ILE A 197 -2.98 1.09 -2.06
CA ILE A 197 -2.31 1.18 -0.73
C ILE A 197 -2.26 2.64 -0.22
N GLY A 198 -2.46 3.64 -1.09
CA GLY A 198 -2.46 5.05 -0.69
C GLY A 198 -3.81 5.61 -0.22
N ALA A 199 -4.90 4.85 -0.26
CA ALA A 199 -6.23 5.32 0.21
C ALA A 199 -6.31 5.23 1.73
N GLY A 200 -5.43 4.41 2.29
CA GLY A 200 -5.37 4.20 3.71
C GLY A 200 -4.74 5.35 4.49
N LEU A 201 -3.84 6.11 3.89
CA LEU A 201 -2.89 6.93 4.66
C LEU A 201 -3.46 8.30 5.11
N GLY A 202 -4.78 8.40 5.24
CA GLY A 202 -5.47 9.59 5.74
C GLY A 202 -5.75 10.65 4.68
N LEU A 203 -5.26 10.50 3.45
CA LEU A 203 -5.66 11.32 2.31
C LEU A 203 -7.15 11.10 2.03
N VAL A 204 -7.93 12.17 2.00
CA VAL A 204 -9.38 12.02 1.90
C VAL A 204 -9.82 11.55 0.53
N SER A 205 -9.04 11.66 -0.53
CA SER A 205 -9.52 11.34 -1.88
C SER A 205 -8.78 10.16 -2.48
N VAL A 206 -9.45 9.02 -2.57
CA VAL A 206 -9.10 8.00 -3.56
C VAL A 206 -10.36 7.49 -4.20
N ASP A 207 -10.63 8.05 -5.37
CA ASP A 207 -11.47 7.39 -6.36
C ASP A 207 -10.90 5.97 -6.60
N PRO A 208 -11.67 4.90 -6.36
CA PRO A 208 -11.17 3.54 -6.51
C PRO A 208 -10.96 3.14 -7.96
N HIS A 209 -11.27 3.98 -8.95
CA HIS A 209 -10.86 3.70 -10.31
C HIS A 209 -9.38 3.99 -10.45
N PHE A 210 -8.57 2.94 -10.29
CA PHE A 210 -7.17 2.94 -10.67
C PHE A 210 -6.97 3.44 -12.13
N GLU A 211 -7.97 3.24 -12.99
CA GLU A 211 -8.00 3.75 -14.37
C GLU A 211 -8.18 5.28 -14.47
N GLN A 212 -8.70 5.95 -13.43
CA GLN A 212 -9.03 7.39 -13.40
C GLN A 212 -8.07 8.27 -12.59
N PHE A 213 -6.99 7.73 -12.00
CA PHE A 213 -5.80 8.57 -11.70
C PHE A 213 -5.20 9.19 -12.98
N VAL A 214 -5.67 8.74 -14.14
CA VAL A 214 -5.50 9.28 -15.48
C VAL A 214 -6.75 10.09 -15.88
N GLU A 215 -7.24 11.01 -15.05
CA GLU A 215 -8.07 12.10 -15.59
C GLU A 215 -7.19 12.99 -16.49
N GLU A 216 -7.81 13.61 -17.50
CA GLU A 216 -7.20 14.70 -18.25
C GLU A 216 -6.78 15.78 -17.24
N THR A 217 -5.51 15.74 -16.83
CA THR A 217 -4.95 16.82 -16.03
C THR A 217 -5.08 18.09 -16.84
N GLU A 218 -5.77 19.09 -16.28
CA GLU A 218 -5.72 20.45 -16.79
C GLU A 218 -4.26 20.81 -17.10
N ALA A 219 -4.03 21.45 -18.24
CA ALA A 219 -2.70 21.85 -18.65
C ALA A 219 -2.01 22.65 -17.53
N GLY A 220 -0.84 22.20 -17.07
CA GLY A 220 -0.07 22.86 -16.00
C GLY A 220 -0.17 22.22 -14.61
N VAL A 221 -0.88 21.09 -14.43
CA VAL A 221 -0.82 20.32 -13.18
C VAL A 221 0.40 19.38 -13.18
N PRO A 222 1.29 19.43 -12.18
CA PRO A 222 2.44 18.53 -12.11
C PRO A 222 2.03 17.07 -11.91
N VAL A 223 2.70 16.16 -12.63
CA VAL A 223 2.43 14.72 -12.63
C VAL A 223 3.69 13.94 -12.25
N ALA A 224 3.54 13.04 -11.28
CA ALA A 224 4.54 12.04 -10.96
C ALA A 224 4.24 10.73 -11.71
N LEU A 225 5.27 10.04 -12.21
CA LEU A 225 5.12 8.72 -12.83
C LEU A 225 5.49 7.61 -11.85
N LEU A 226 4.47 6.98 -11.28
CA LEU A 226 4.62 5.81 -10.43
C LEU A 226 4.97 4.58 -11.26
N THR A 227 6.04 3.87 -10.91
CA THR A 227 6.40 2.59 -11.49
C THR A 227 5.88 1.46 -10.60
N MET A 228 5.02 0.60 -11.16
CA MET A 228 4.37 -0.49 -10.43
C MET A 228 4.61 -1.82 -11.16
N GLY A 229 4.80 -2.91 -10.41
CA GLY A 229 4.85 -4.24 -11.00
C GLY A 229 3.52 -4.60 -11.68
N CYS A 230 3.57 -5.30 -12.81
CA CYS A 230 2.38 -5.80 -13.51
C CYS A 230 2.42 -7.34 -13.61
N THR A 231 1.25 -7.96 -13.44
CA THR A 231 1.07 -9.41 -13.57
C THR A 231 -0.32 -9.66 -14.17
N PRO A 232 -0.44 -10.35 -15.32
CA PRO A 232 0.64 -10.94 -16.10
C PRO A 232 1.55 -9.90 -16.77
N SER A 233 2.79 -10.29 -17.03
CA SER A 233 3.71 -9.50 -17.86
C SER A 233 3.32 -9.60 -19.34
N PHE A 234 3.66 -8.60 -20.15
CA PHE A 234 3.29 -8.56 -21.57
C PHE A 234 4.44 -8.06 -22.47
N PRO A 235 4.50 -8.45 -23.74
CA PRO A 235 5.50 -7.95 -24.68
C PRO A 235 5.16 -6.53 -25.15
N ALA A 236 6.14 -5.62 -25.20
CA ALA A 236 5.97 -4.29 -25.79
C ALA A 236 7.22 -3.81 -26.53
N PRO A 237 7.08 -3.03 -27.62
CA PRO A 237 8.21 -2.39 -28.27
C PRO A 237 8.79 -1.26 -27.41
N VAL A 238 10.10 -1.24 -27.24
CA VAL A 238 10.83 -0.18 -26.54
C VAL A 238 12.14 0.13 -27.26
N THR A 239 12.64 1.35 -27.10
CA THR A 239 13.98 1.73 -27.54
C THR A 239 15.02 1.06 -26.66
N PHE A 240 16.00 0.39 -27.26
CA PHE A 240 17.04 -0.36 -26.58
C PHE A 240 18.41 -0.15 -27.26
N PRO A 241 19.51 -0.08 -26.52
CA PRO A 241 20.84 0.00 -27.10
C PRO A 241 21.23 -1.32 -27.78
N ASP A 242 21.69 -1.26 -29.03
CA ASP A 242 22.28 -2.39 -29.72
C ASP A 242 23.71 -2.69 -29.21
N GLY A 243 24.32 -3.77 -29.70
CA GLY A 243 25.66 -4.18 -29.30
C GLY A 243 26.79 -3.20 -29.66
N ALA A 244 26.51 -2.21 -30.52
CA ALA A 244 27.41 -1.12 -30.89
C ALA A 244 27.09 0.20 -30.16
N GLY A 245 26.08 0.22 -29.29
CA GLY A 245 25.62 1.40 -28.56
C GLY A 245 24.64 2.29 -29.33
N GLY A 246 24.22 1.91 -30.54
CA GLY A 246 23.15 2.55 -31.29
C GLY A 246 21.77 2.24 -30.71
N LEU A 247 20.72 2.98 -31.07
CA LEU A 247 19.36 2.74 -30.56
C LEU A 247 18.53 2.00 -31.59
N THR A 248 17.91 0.90 -31.18
CA THR A 248 16.99 0.11 -32.00
C THR A 248 15.67 -0.13 -31.27
N VAL A 249 14.60 -0.34 -32.01
CA VAL A 249 13.31 -0.75 -31.45
C VAL A 249 13.32 -2.27 -31.29
N THR A 250 13.12 -2.72 -30.06
CA THR A 250 13.10 -4.14 -29.70
C THR A 250 11.85 -4.45 -28.88
N THR A 251 11.37 -5.69 -28.91
CA THR A 251 10.31 -6.13 -28.01
C THR A 251 10.93 -6.62 -26.70
N VAL A 252 10.45 -6.10 -25.56
CA VAL A 252 10.83 -6.58 -24.22
C VAL A 252 9.62 -7.14 -23.50
N GLN A 253 9.85 -7.98 -22.51
CA GLN A 253 8.80 -8.41 -21.59
C GLN A 253 8.63 -7.35 -20.49
N VAL A 254 7.55 -6.56 -20.58
CA VAL A 254 7.18 -5.54 -19.61
C VAL A 254 6.68 -6.21 -18.32
N ARG A 255 7.35 -5.92 -17.22
CA ARG A 255 7.03 -6.38 -15.85
C ARG A 255 6.67 -5.23 -14.92
N HIS A 256 6.93 -4.00 -15.35
CA HIS A 256 6.60 -2.79 -14.63
C HIS A 256 5.94 -1.78 -15.58
N VAL A 257 4.85 -1.19 -15.12
CA VAL A 257 4.10 -0.17 -15.85
C VAL A 257 4.21 1.18 -15.14
N MET A 258 4.18 2.25 -15.91
CA MET A 258 4.13 3.61 -15.38
C MET A 258 2.69 4.08 -15.30
N LYS A 259 2.33 4.62 -14.13
CA LYS A 259 1.00 5.12 -13.80
C LYS A 259 1.14 6.59 -13.41
N LYS A 260 0.26 7.44 -13.93
CA LYS A 260 0.29 8.88 -13.61
C LYS A 260 -0.32 9.09 -12.22
N LEU A 261 0.29 9.98 -11.44
CA LEU A 261 -0.25 10.45 -10.18
C LEU A 261 -0.25 11.98 -10.20
N SER A 262 -1.42 12.59 -10.03
CA SER A 262 -1.54 14.03 -9.85
C SER A 262 -0.86 14.45 -8.55
N VAL A 263 0.15 15.32 -8.66
CA VAL A 263 0.90 15.78 -7.50
C VAL A 263 0.10 16.81 -6.70
N ALA A 264 -0.86 17.51 -7.31
CA ALA A 264 -1.67 18.52 -6.64
C ALA A 264 -2.40 17.98 -5.40
N ARG A 265 -3.01 16.79 -5.49
CA ARG A 265 -3.71 16.14 -4.37
C ARG A 265 -2.76 15.70 -3.25
N ILE A 266 -1.48 15.45 -3.55
CA ILE A 266 -0.45 15.13 -2.56
C ILE A 266 0.02 16.40 -1.85
N LEU A 267 0.15 17.51 -2.57
CA LEU A 267 0.64 18.76 -1.97
C LEU A 267 -0.42 19.45 -1.11
N ARG A 268 -1.70 19.27 -1.44
CA ARG A 268 -2.85 19.91 -0.77
C ARG A 268 -4.02 18.94 -0.62
N PRO A 269 -3.88 17.90 0.23
CA PRO A 269 -4.90 16.86 0.37
C PRO A 269 -6.19 17.33 1.05
N LEU A 270 -6.16 18.46 1.74
CA LEU A 270 -7.28 19.07 2.46
C LEU A 270 -7.55 20.52 1.99
N GLY A 271 -7.12 20.86 0.77
CA GLY A 271 -7.24 22.21 0.21
C GLY A 271 -6.42 23.26 0.96
N ASP A 272 -6.78 24.53 0.80
CA ASP A 272 -6.05 25.67 1.37
C ASP A 272 -6.14 25.72 2.91
N GLU A 273 -7.31 25.35 3.47
CA GLU A 273 -7.55 25.32 4.92
C GLU A 273 -6.64 24.31 5.65
N GLY A 274 -6.24 23.23 4.97
CA GLY A 274 -5.40 22.19 5.54
C GLY A 274 -3.91 22.54 5.67
N GLY A 275 -3.46 23.64 5.08
CA GLY A 275 -2.05 24.03 5.12
C GLY A 275 -1.13 23.06 4.36
N ILE A 276 0.16 23.10 4.68
CA ILE A 276 1.18 22.22 4.08
C ILE A 276 1.20 20.93 4.91
N PRO A 277 1.09 19.75 4.28
CA PRO A 277 1.08 18.50 5.03
C PRO A 277 2.46 18.20 5.64
N ASP A 278 2.48 17.71 6.88
CA ASP A 278 3.71 17.42 7.63
C ASP A 278 4.61 16.38 6.92
N TYR A 279 4.00 15.40 6.25
CA TYR A 279 4.71 14.36 5.50
C TYR A 279 5.53 14.91 4.32
N LEU A 280 5.29 16.15 3.87
CA LEU A 280 5.92 16.69 2.66
C LEU A 280 7.45 16.72 2.79
N SER A 281 7.95 16.97 3.99
CA SER A 281 9.39 16.92 4.29
C SER A 281 10.01 15.55 3.98
N ASP A 282 9.29 14.46 4.27
CA ASP A 282 9.74 13.08 4.08
C ASP A 282 9.61 12.57 2.64
N VAL A 283 8.77 13.20 1.82
CA VAL A 283 8.45 12.71 0.46
C VAL A 283 8.83 13.67 -0.68
N SER A 284 9.25 14.90 -0.37
CA SER A 284 9.55 15.94 -1.37
C SER A 284 10.52 15.46 -2.47
N ALA A 285 11.64 14.85 -2.08
CA ALA A 285 12.64 14.35 -3.04
C ALA A 285 12.13 13.16 -3.87
N LEU A 286 11.23 12.33 -3.31
CA LEU A 286 10.56 11.25 -4.04
C LEU A 286 9.60 11.79 -5.09
N ILE A 287 8.81 12.82 -4.74
CA ILE A 287 7.95 13.53 -5.69
C ILE A 287 8.81 14.09 -6.84
N GLN A 288 9.89 14.81 -6.53
CA GLN A 288 10.80 15.35 -7.55
C GLN A 288 11.39 14.25 -8.45
N LEU A 289 11.87 13.14 -7.86
CA LEU A 289 12.39 12.01 -8.62
C LEU A 289 11.35 11.44 -9.60
N LEU A 290 10.13 11.19 -9.14
CA LEU A 290 9.07 10.58 -9.93
C LEU A 290 8.52 11.52 -11.01
N THR A 291 8.59 12.84 -10.79
CA THR A 291 8.32 13.87 -11.81
C THR A 291 9.46 13.98 -12.83
N LEU A 292 10.70 13.69 -12.45
CA LEU A 292 11.88 13.71 -13.33
C LEU A 292 12.06 12.45 -14.19
N VAL A 293 11.28 11.38 -13.97
CA VAL A 293 11.37 10.12 -14.75
C VAL A 293 11.28 10.33 -16.27
N PRO A 294 10.37 11.17 -16.81
CA PRO A 294 10.36 11.49 -18.25
C PRO A 294 11.67 12.09 -18.73
N ALA A 295 12.24 13.06 -18.01
CA ALA A 295 13.50 13.69 -18.36
C ALA A 295 14.65 12.66 -18.35
N ILE A 296 14.68 11.77 -17.35
CA ILE A 296 15.63 10.64 -17.33
C ILE A 296 15.46 9.77 -18.57
N CYS A 297 14.23 9.46 -18.98
CA CYS A 297 13.97 8.66 -20.18
C CYS A 297 14.40 9.35 -21.49
N VAL A 298 14.32 10.68 -21.57
CA VAL A 298 14.78 11.45 -22.73
C VAL A 298 16.31 11.46 -22.82
N HIS A 299 16.99 11.69 -21.70
CA HIS A 299 18.46 11.85 -21.68
C HIS A 299 19.23 10.53 -21.49
N VAL A 300 18.55 9.45 -21.10
CA VAL A 300 19.12 8.11 -20.91
C VAL A 300 18.34 7.13 -21.80
N PRO A 301 18.80 6.88 -23.04
CA PRO A 301 18.00 6.19 -24.05
C PRO A 301 17.51 4.78 -23.69
N TRP A 302 18.20 4.08 -22.77
CA TRP A 302 17.81 2.75 -22.28
C TRP A 302 16.93 2.77 -21.04
N ALA A 303 16.65 3.95 -20.44
CA ALA A 303 15.97 4.05 -19.16
C ALA A 303 14.55 3.47 -19.21
N LEU A 304 13.76 3.83 -20.22
CA LEU A 304 12.40 3.31 -20.36
C LEU A 304 12.38 1.78 -20.44
N SER A 305 13.29 1.19 -21.22
CA SER A 305 13.41 -0.26 -21.34
C SER A 305 13.86 -0.92 -20.03
N SER A 306 14.81 -0.31 -19.31
CA SER A 306 15.29 -0.83 -18.02
C SER A 306 14.20 -0.76 -16.94
N ILE A 307 13.50 0.38 -16.85
CA ILE A 307 12.43 0.61 -15.88
C ILE A 307 11.27 -0.36 -16.13
N THR A 308 10.82 -0.51 -17.39
CA THR A 308 9.69 -1.40 -17.71
C THR A 308 9.99 -2.89 -17.52
N GLN A 309 11.26 -3.31 -17.61
CA GLN A 309 11.65 -4.70 -17.39
C GLN A 309 12.02 -5.01 -15.94
N GLN A 310 12.61 -4.06 -15.22
CA GLN A 310 13.30 -4.31 -13.94
C GLN A 310 12.87 -3.37 -12.81
N GLY A 311 12.15 -2.30 -13.10
CA GLY A 311 11.70 -1.31 -12.13
C GLY A 311 12.75 -0.28 -11.72
N TYR A 312 13.95 -0.31 -12.32
CA TYR A 312 15.07 0.58 -12.02
C TYR A 312 15.91 0.92 -13.27
N VAL A 313 16.78 1.92 -13.17
CA VAL A 313 17.76 2.29 -14.21
C VAL A 313 19.12 2.63 -13.60
N PHE A 314 20.21 2.36 -14.33
CA PHE A 314 21.54 2.88 -14.01
C PHE A 314 21.85 4.14 -14.82
N VAL A 315 22.37 5.16 -14.13
CA VAL A 315 22.80 6.43 -14.74
C VAL A 315 24.17 6.82 -14.16
N GLY A 316 25.10 7.26 -15.00
CA GLY A 316 26.37 7.83 -14.53
C GLY A 316 26.13 9.08 -13.68
N GLU A 317 26.91 9.27 -12.62
CA GLU A 317 26.65 10.35 -11.64
C GLU A 317 26.67 11.75 -12.29
N ASP A 318 27.66 12.03 -13.14
CA ASP A 318 27.76 13.34 -13.82
C ASP A 318 26.58 13.58 -14.76
N ARG A 319 26.16 12.56 -15.52
CA ARG A 319 24.99 12.65 -16.39
C ARG A 319 23.71 12.89 -15.58
N LEU A 320 23.55 12.21 -14.45
CA LEU A 320 22.39 12.41 -13.58
C LEU A 320 22.38 13.83 -13.02
N ARG A 321 23.54 14.35 -12.60
CA ARG A 321 23.71 15.73 -12.14
C ARG A 321 23.30 16.73 -13.20
N ASP A 322 23.72 16.54 -14.45
CA ASP A 322 23.36 17.43 -15.56
C ASP A 322 21.84 17.42 -15.83
N ILE A 323 21.21 16.23 -15.85
CA ILE A 323 19.76 16.09 -16.03
C ILE A 323 19.02 16.81 -14.90
N VAL A 324 19.39 16.55 -13.65
CA VAL A 324 18.71 17.13 -12.48
C VAL A 324 18.90 18.65 -12.45
N ASN A 325 20.11 19.16 -12.61
CA ASN A 325 20.34 20.61 -12.59
C ASN A 325 19.61 21.35 -13.72
N HIS A 326 19.39 20.70 -14.86
CA HIS A 326 18.64 21.29 -15.97
C HIS A 326 17.12 21.33 -15.71
N HIS A 327 16.54 20.24 -15.20
CA HIS A 327 15.08 20.08 -15.12
C HIS A 327 14.49 20.37 -13.72
N LEU A 328 15.28 20.25 -12.65
CA LEU A 328 14.80 20.44 -11.27
C LEU A 328 14.25 21.85 -10.99
N PRO A 329 14.82 22.96 -11.51
CA PRO A 329 14.28 24.30 -11.25
C PRO A 329 12.82 24.45 -11.69
N GLU A 330 12.46 23.94 -12.87
CA GLU A 330 11.08 23.96 -13.37
C GLU A 330 10.15 23.10 -12.50
N VAL A 331 10.61 21.91 -12.10
CA VAL A 331 9.86 21.05 -11.17
C VAL A 331 9.61 21.79 -9.85
N VAL A 332 10.63 22.41 -9.27
CA VAL A 332 10.52 23.17 -8.02
C VAL A 332 9.56 24.35 -8.16
N GLU A 333 9.62 25.09 -9.26
CA GLU A 333 8.70 26.22 -9.53
C GLU A 333 7.24 25.75 -9.50
N GLN A 334 6.91 24.66 -10.20
CA GLN A 334 5.56 24.10 -10.23
C GLN A 334 5.07 23.64 -8.86
N MET A 335 5.95 23.05 -8.03
CA MET A 335 5.58 22.60 -6.69
C MET A 335 5.45 23.76 -5.70
N ALA A 336 6.38 24.72 -5.74
CA ALA A 336 6.45 25.86 -4.82
C ALA A 336 5.20 26.76 -4.93
N LEU A 337 4.63 26.90 -6.12
CA LEU A 337 3.34 27.59 -6.33
C LEU A 337 2.21 27.01 -5.46
N ARG A 338 2.25 25.69 -5.19
CA ARG A 338 1.23 24.98 -4.42
C ARG A 338 1.61 24.82 -2.95
N THR A 339 2.86 25.01 -2.59
CA THR A 339 3.36 24.89 -1.21
C THR A 339 4.15 26.14 -0.78
N PRO A 340 3.55 27.34 -0.79
CA PRO A 340 4.22 28.56 -0.35
C PRO A 340 4.79 28.40 1.06
N GLY A 341 6.09 28.66 1.21
CA GLY A 341 6.81 28.54 2.49
C GLY A 341 7.49 27.18 2.74
N PHE A 342 7.26 26.17 1.90
CA PHE A 342 8.02 24.92 1.96
C PHE A 342 9.34 25.03 1.18
N THR A 343 10.44 24.58 1.80
CA THR A 343 11.77 24.57 1.17
C THR A 343 12.01 23.26 0.43
N TRP A 344 11.88 23.28 -0.89
CA TRP A 344 12.19 22.15 -1.76
C TRP A 344 13.71 21.99 -1.96
N PRO A 345 14.23 20.76 -2.13
CA PRO A 345 15.59 20.55 -2.61
C PRO A 345 15.79 21.26 -3.95
N ALA A 346 16.75 22.18 -4.01
CA ALA A 346 16.89 23.13 -5.12
C ALA A 346 18.05 22.81 -6.09
N ASP A 347 18.94 21.90 -5.71
CA ASP A 347 20.08 21.47 -6.51
C ASP A 347 20.29 19.97 -6.41
N PHE A 348 21.14 19.42 -7.29
CA PHE A 348 21.45 17.99 -7.31
C PHE A 348 21.97 17.45 -5.98
N VAL A 349 22.79 18.21 -5.24
CA VAL A 349 23.37 17.73 -3.98
C VAL A 349 22.28 17.58 -2.94
N GLN A 350 21.47 18.63 -2.74
CA GLN A 350 20.36 18.61 -1.79
C GLN A 350 19.35 17.51 -2.15
N TRP A 351 18.98 17.40 -3.43
CA TRP A 351 18.06 16.38 -3.91
C TRP A 351 18.58 14.96 -3.68
N ARG A 352 19.86 14.71 -4.00
CA ARG A 352 20.50 13.41 -3.80
C ARG A 352 20.59 13.04 -2.33
N GLU A 353 21.03 13.95 -1.46
CA GLU A 353 21.12 13.69 -0.02
C GLU A 353 19.73 13.42 0.59
N ALA A 354 18.71 14.17 0.16
CA ALA A 354 17.33 13.93 0.57
C ALA A 354 16.82 12.54 0.13
N LEU A 355 17.13 12.10 -1.10
CA LEU A 355 16.80 10.74 -1.55
C LEU A 355 17.56 9.64 -0.80
N LEU A 356 18.83 9.89 -0.44
CA LEU A 356 19.63 8.94 0.36
C LEU A 356 19.11 8.83 1.81
N ALA A 357 18.47 9.88 2.33
CA ALA A 357 17.83 9.86 3.65
C ALA A 357 16.53 9.02 3.68
N VAL A 358 15.95 8.70 2.52
CA VAL A 358 14.77 7.81 2.42
C VAL A 358 15.21 6.37 2.66
N THR A 359 15.27 5.95 3.91
CA THR A 359 15.70 4.60 4.31
C THR A 359 14.55 3.59 4.27
N ALA A 360 14.87 2.33 3.96
CA ALA A 360 13.89 1.25 3.93
C ALA A 360 13.61 0.69 5.33
N SER A 361 12.37 0.32 5.59
CA SER A 361 11.93 -0.31 6.84
C SER A 361 11.35 -1.69 6.56
N VAL A 362 11.78 -2.68 7.32
CA VAL A 362 11.35 -4.08 7.15
C VAL A 362 10.07 -4.34 7.95
N TRP A 363 9.90 -3.63 9.07
CA TRP A 363 8.72 -3.69 9.94
C TRP A 363 8.56 -2.35 10.68
N PRO A 364 7.51 -1.55 10.43
CA PRO A 364 6.56 -1.64 9.30
C PRO A 364 7.27 -1.76 7.96
N LEU A 365 6.70 -2.57 7.05
CA LEU A 365 7.25 -2.72 5.71
C LEU A 365 7.10 -1.40 4.92
N SER A 366 8.21 -0.81 4.49
CA SER A 366 8.22 0.39 3.67
C SER A 366 9.49 0.44 2.82
N SER A 367 9.33 0.63 1.52
CA SER A 367 10.44 0.81 0.59
C SER A 367 11.28 2.04 0.94
N GLY A 368 12.54 1.99 0.51
CA GLY A 368 13.52 3.05 0.65
C GLY A 368 14.84 2.60 -0.02
N ASN A 369 15.94 3.29 0.27
CA ASN A 369 17.24 3.05 -0.36
C ASN A 369 17.11 3.05 -1.89
N VAL A 370 16.41 4.08 -2.39
CA VAL A 370 15.98 4.22 -3.79
C VAL A 370 17.13 4.60 -4.71
N LEU A 371 18.21 5.14 -4.15
CA LEU A 371 19.49 5.34 -4.81
C LEU A 371 20.50 4.32 -4.28
N ARG A 372 21.20 3.62 -5.17
CA ARG A 372 22.29 2.70 -4.80
C ARG A 372 23.50 2.94 -5.68
N ARG A 373 24.66 3.14 -5.08
CA ARG A 373 25.90 3.34 -5.82
C ARG A 373 26.42 2.01 -6.35
N PHE A 374 26.85 2.01 -7.61
CA PHE A 374 27.57 0.89 -8.22
C PHE A 374 28.69 1.43 -9.11
N ARG A 375 29.94 1.35 -8.64
CA ARG A 375 31.10 1.99 -9.28
C ARG A 375 30.83 3.50 -9.47
N ASP A 376 30.90 3.98 -10.71
CA ASP A 376 30.64 5.38 -11.11
C ASP A 376 29.18 5.63 -11.55
N ASN A 377 28.30 4.64 -11.36
CA ASN A 377 26.88 4.73 -11.66
C ASN A 377 26.03 4.79 -10.39
N ILE A 378 24.87 5.39 -10.53
CA ILE A 378 23.80 5.39 -9.55
C ILE A 378 22.65 4.56 -10.13
N LEU A 379 22.25 3.51 -9.40
CA LEU A 379 20.98 2.83 -9.61
C LEU A 379 19.87 3.70 -9.02
N ILE A 380 18.84 3.94 -9.82
CA ILE A 380 17.61 4.65 -9.43
C ILE A 380 16.47 3.63 -9.45
N ASP A 381 16.00 3.22 -8.29
CA ASP A 381 14.88 2.28 -8.12
C ASP A 381 13.55 3.03 -8.15
N THR A 382 12.99 3.21 -9.35
CA THR A 382 11.71 3.91 -9.56
C THR A 382 10.53 3.16 -8.94
N THR A 383 10.58 1.82 -8.87
CA THR A 383 9.53 1.03 -8.21
C THR A 383 9.59 1.21 -6.70
N GLY A 384 10.80 1.10 -6.13
CA GLY A 384 11.05 1.39 -4.72
C GLY A 384 10.67 2.81 -4.34
N ALA A 385 10.97 3.80 -5.18
CA ALA A 385 10.57 5.20 -4.97
C ALA A 385 9.05 5.40 -5.00
N SER A 386 8.34 4.73 -5.92
CA SER A 386 6.88 4.81 -6.02
C SER A 386 6.21 4.25 -4.77
N GLN A 387 6.64 3.09 -4.31
CA GLN A 387 6.16 2.49 -3.07
C GLN A 387 6.57 3.31 -1.84
N ALA A 388 7.79 3.85 -1.82
CA ALA A 388 8.28 4.68 -0.73
C ALA A 388 7.45 5.97 -0.58
N LEU A 389 7.08 6.60 -1.71
CA LEU A 389 6.20 7.76 -1.74
C LEU A 389 4.86 7.36 -1.14
N LEU A 390 4.21 6.34 -1.73
CA LEU A 390 2.88 5.90 -1.29
C LEU A 390 2.86 5.64 0.21
N HIS A 391 3.75 4.80 0.76
CA HIS A 391 3.77 4.45 2.19
C HIS A 391 4.05 5.60 3.18
N ARG A 392 4.44 6.78 2.70
CA ARG A 392 4.79 7.94 3.53
C ARG A 392 3.75 9.06 3.49
N LEU A 393 2.67 8.91 2.72
CA LEU A 393 1.61 9.91 2.61
C LEU A 393 0.63 9.87 3.79
N GLU A 394 1.13 9.94 5.03
CA GLU A 394 0.29 9.84 6.25
C GLU A 394 -0.06 11.21 6.85
N LEU A 395 -1.34 11.56 6.90
CA LEU A 395 -1.79 12.82 7.53
C LEU A 395 -1.66 12.80 9.06
N ALA A 396 -1.27 13.95 9.62
CA ALA A 396 -1.19 14.15 11.05
C ALA A 396 -2.56 14.02 11.75
N ARG A 397 -2.53 13.60 13.02
CA ARG A 397 -3.73 13.41 13.87
C ARG A 397 -4.13 14.66 14.66
N ALA A 398 -3.62 15.84 14.29
CA ALA A 398 -3.94 17.08 14.98
C ALA A 398 -5.47 17.36 14.93
N PRO A 399 -6.10 17.89 16.00
CA PRO A 399 -7.56 18.06 16.05
C PRO A 399 -8.15 18.85 14.87
N LEU A 400 -7.47 19.91 14.42
CA LEU A 400 -7.89 20.70 13.27
C LEU A 400 -7.93 19.86 11.98
N ILE A 401 -6.84 19.13 11.71
CA ILE A 401 -6.72 18.22 10.56
C ILE A 401 -7.78 17.11 10.65
N GLY A 402 -8.02 16.57 11.85
CA GLY A 402 -9.05 15.57 12.11
C GLY A 402 -10.45 16.03 11.72
N ASN A 403 -10.82 17.26 12.09
CA ASN A 403 -12.12 17.84 11.76
C ASN A 403 -12.28 18.12 10.26
N LEU A 404 -11.26 18.67 9.61
CA LEU A 404 -11.26 18.90 8.16
C LEU A 404 -11.41 17.58 7.40
N ARG A 405 -10.66 16.55 7.81
CA ARG A 405 -10.70 15.21 7.23
C ARG A 405 -12.05 14.52 7.40
N ALA A 406 -12.70 14.71 8.55
CA ALA A 406 -14.06 14.20 8.79
C ALA A 406 -15.06 14.86 7.85
N ARG A 407 -15.08 16.20 7.81
CA ARG A 407 -15.96 16.98 6.93
C ARG A 407 -15.78 16.61 5.46
N GLU A 408 -14.55 16.49 4.99
CA GLU A 408 -14.27 16.14 3.59
C GLU A 408 -14.75 14.70 3.28
N PHE A 409 -14.59 13.76 4.21
CA PHE A 409 -15.07 12.40 4.02
C PHE A 409 -16.61 12.32 3.96
N GLU A 410 -17.32 13.12 4.75
CA GLU A 410 -18.77 13.26 4.67
C GLU A 410 -19.23 13.78 3.31
N LEU A 411 -18.56 14.83 2.81
CA LEU A 411 -18.85 15.42 1.50
C LEU A 411 -18.67 14.40 0.38
N GLN A 412 -17.56 13.65 0.40
CA GLN A 412 -17.32 12.64 -0.62
C GLN A 412 -18.32 11.47 -0.57
N CYS A 413 -18.73 11.05 0.62
CA CYS A 413 -19.81 10.07 0.74
C CYS A 413 -21.11 10.61 0.14
N GLN A 414 -21.41 11.90 0.33
CA GLN A 414 -22.59 12.52 -0.28
C GLN A 414 -22.45 12.65 -1.80
N ASP A 415 -21.31 13.10 -2.32
CA ASP A 415 -21.06 13.23 -3.76
C ASP A 415 -21.18 11.87 -4.48
N LEU A 416 -20.70 10.81 -3.83
CA LEU A 416 -20.85 9.44 -4.29
C LEU A 416 -22.32 9.01 -4.35
N ILE A 417 -23.16 9.39 -3.38
CA ILE A 417 -24.61 9.13 -3.43
C ILE A 417 -25.26 9.96 -4.54
N ASP A 418 -24.93 11.25 -4.62
CA ASP A 418 -25.47 12.21 -5.58
C ASP A 418 -25.17 11.82 -7.04
N GLY A 419 -24.06 11.12 -7.28
CA GLY A 419 -23.68 10.58 -8.59
C GLY A 419 -24.47 9.36 -9.05
N THR A 420 -25.44 8.87 -8.28
CA THR A 420 -26.21 7.64 -8.58
C THR A 420 -27.72 7.88 -8.59
N SER A 421 -28.50 6.83 -8.86
CA SER A 421 -29.97 6.86 -8.74
C SER A 421 -30.49 7.10 -7.32
N TRP A 422 -29.59 7.17 -6.33
CA TRP A 422 -29.92 7.44 -4.93
C TRP A 422 -29.85 8.93 -4.56
N ALA A 423 -29.53 9.81 -5.53
CA ALA A 423 -29.46 11.25 -5.31
C ALA A 423 -30.75 11.76 -4.62
N PRO A 424 -30.65 12.33 -3.41
CA PRO A 424 -31.83 12.74 -2.65
C PRO A 424 -32.46 14.00 -3.28
N PRO A 425 -33.79 14.15 -3.20
CA PRO A 425 -34.45 15.40 -3.58
C PRO A 425 -34.00 16.56 -2.66
N PRO A 426 -34.02 17.83 -3.11
CA PRO A 426 -33.44 18.96 -2.37
C PRO A 426 -33.93 19.10 -0.92
N GLY A 427 -35.22 18.85 -0.67
CA GLY A 427 -35.80 18.92 0.68
C GLY A 427 -35.24 17.87 1.65
N VAL A 428 -34.93 16.67 1.15
CA VAL A 428 -34.32 15.59 1.95
C VAL A 428 -32.81 15.84 2.07
N LYS A 429 -32.15 16.28 1.00
CA LYS A 429 -30.73 16.63 1.00
C LYS A 429 -30.39 17.71 2.05
N ALA A 430 -31.30 18.65 2.27
CA ALA A 430 -31.17 19.70 3.29
C ALA A 430 -31.18 19.19 4.75
N LEU A 431 -31.50 17.91 4.98
CA LEU A 431 -31.40 17.27 6.30
C LEU A 431 -29.96 16.78 6.62
N ARG A 432 -29.08 16.67 5.62
CA ARG A 432 -27.67 16.30 5.81
C ARG A 432 -26.95 17.33 6.69
N GLY A 433 -26.16 16.86 7.66
CA GLY A 433 -25.41 17.67 8.61
C GLY A 433 -26.27 18.54 9.54
N ARG A 434 -27.60 18.38 9.50
CA ARG A 434 -28.53 19.14 10.34
C ARG A 434 -28.77 18.38 11.65
N PRO A 435 -28.66 19.03 12.82
CA PRO A 435 -29.06 18.42 14.09
C PRO A 435 -30.57 18.16 14.11
N LEU A 436 -30.97 16.90 14.02
CA LEU A 436 -32.37 16.45 14.04
C LEU A 436 -32.89 16.42 15.47
N ARG A 437 -34.12 16.90 15.68
CA ARG A 437 -34.68 17.12 17.02
C ARG A 437 -36.06 16.51 17.21
N ARG A 438 -36.31 16.01 18.42
CA ARG A 438 -37.59 15.48 18.86
C ARG A 438 -37.77 15.67 20.37
N GLY A 439 -38.90 16.24 20.79
CA GLY A 439 -39.21 16.43 22.20
C GLY A 439 -38.21 17.34 22.93
N GLY A 440 -37.69 18.36 22.24
CA GLY A 440 -36.69 19.31 22.72
C GLY A 440 -35.26 18.77 22.75
N ARG A 441 -35.03 17.50 22.39
CA ARG A 441 -33.72 16.84 22.43
C ARG A 441 -33.16 16.63 21.03
N MET A 442 -31.84 16.71 20.90
CA MET A 442 -31.14 16.28 19.68
C MET A 442 -31.13 14.76 19.62
N VAL A 443 -31.52 14.20 18.47
CA VAL A 443 -31.47 12.77 18.18
C VAL A 443 -30.10 12.43 17.60
N THR A 444 -29.76 13.03 16.46
CA THR A 444 -28.47 12.91 15.76
C THR A 444 -28.40 13.96 14.65
N ASP A 445 -27.25 14.08 14.00
CA ASP A 445 -27.08 14.54 12.63
C ASP A 445 -26.85 13.36 11.67
N ILE A 446 -27.09 13.57 10.37
CA ILE A 446 -26.89 12.57 9.30
C ILE A 446 -25.74 13.03 8.41
N ASP A 447 -24.70 12.22 8.31
CA ASP A 447 -23.45 12.60 7.64
C ASP A 447 -23.61 12.59 6.10
N ALA A 448 -24.26 11.55 5.56
CA ALA A 448 -24.68 11.47 4.17
C ALA A 448 -26.07 10.82 4.03
N ILE A 449 -26.84 11.25 3.03
CA ILE A 449 -28.24 10.86 2.86
C ILE A 449 -28.57 10.54 1.39
N GLY A 450 -29.35 9.49 1.17
CA GLY A 450 -29.79 9.06 -0.17
C GLY A 450 -31.24 8.60 -0.17
N VAL A 451 -31.90 8.70 -1.31
CA VAL A 451 -33.28 8.27 -1.51
C VAL A 451 -33.41 7.50 -2.80
N ARG A 452 -34.03 6.32 -2.74
CA ARG A 452 -34.46 5.58 -3.93
C ARG A 452 -35.87 5.07 -3.72
N GLU A 453 -36.78 5.49 -4.59
CA GLU A 453 -38.22 5.20 -4.48
C GLU A 453 -38.74 5.63 -3.09
N ARG A 454 -39.26 4.68 -2.29
CA ARG A 454 -39.74 4.90 -0.91
C ARG A 454 -38.73 4.41 0.14
N THR A 455 -37.46 4.25 -0.23
CA THR A 455 -36.38 3.86 0.67
C THR A 455 -35.47 5.04 0.98
N LEU A 456 -35.23 5.29 2.25
CA LEU A 456 -34.25 6.27 2.75
C LEU A 456 -32.96 5.55 3.17
N LEU A 457 -31.82 6.06 2.72
CA LEU A 457 -30.50 5.67 3.19
C LEU A 457 -29.94 6.78 4.09
N VAL A 458 -29.59 6.43 5.33
CA VAL A 458 -28.90 7.33 6.28
C VAL A 458 -27.54 6.74 6.65
N VAL A 459 -26.49 7.51 6.41
CA VAL A 459 -25.10 7.08 6.59
C VAL A 459 -24.48 7.85 7.75
N SER A 460 -23.80 7.13 8.65
CA SER A 460 -22.84 7.74 9.58
C SER A 460 -21.42 7.49 9.09
N CYS A 461 -20.69 8.56 8.83
CA CYS A 461 -19.33 8.54 8.33
C CYS A 461 -18.35 8.52 9.50
N LYS A 462 -17.44 7.54 9.51
CA LYS A 462 -16.32 7.47 10.45
C LYS A 462 -15.02 7.59 9.66
N SER A 463 -14.46 8.80 9.65
CA SER A 463 -13.16 9.08 9.04
C SER A 463 -12.04 8.44 9.88
N ILE A 464 -11.85 7.14 9.75
CA ILE A 464 -10.76 6.39 10.41
C ILE A 464 -9.52 6.45 9.50
N ILE A 465 -8.33 6.64 10.09
CA ILE A 465 -7.05 6.59 9.35
C ILE A 465 -6.60 5.14 9.33
N TYR A 466 -6.29 4.61 8.14
CA TYR A 466 -5.51 3.38 8.01
C TYR A 466 -4.04 3.76 8.05
N ASP A 467 -3.53 3.90 9.27
CA ASP A 467 -2.15 4.26 9.50
C ASP A 467 -1.24 3.03 9.35
N ARG A 468 0.06 3.28 9.43
CA ARG A 468 1.07 2.23 9.39
C ARG A 468 0.94 1.24 10.55
N ASP A 469 0.44 1.67 11.70
CA ASP A 469 0.26 0.81 12.88
C ASP A 469 -0.92 -0.16 12.69
N TYR A 470 -2.01 0.29 12.08
CA TYR A 470 -3.12 -0.55 11.70
C TYR A 470 -2.73 -1.55 10.60
N ASP A 471 -1.99 -1.12 9.57
CA ASP A 471 -1.47 -2.02 8.53
C ASP A 471 -0.54 -3.12 9.08
N GLN A 472 0.30 -2.74 10.05
CA GLN A 472 1.13 -3.69 10.78
C GLN A 472 0.31 -4.65 11.63
N GLY A 473 -0.88 -4.26 12.07
CA GLY A 473 -1.71 -5.02 13.00
C GLY A 473 -1.33 -4.80 14.47
N VAL A 474 -0.84 -3.61 14.83
CA VAL A 474 -0.51 -3.26 16.21
C VAL A 474 -1.73 -3.51 17.10
N PHE A 475 -1.56 -4.40 18.09
CA PHE A 475 -2.68 -4.96 18.85
C PHE A 475 -3.64 -3.91 19.40
N ARG A 476 -3.11 -2.87 20.06
CA ARG A 476 -3.95 -1.80 20.63
C ARG A 476 -4.66 -0.98 19.56
N VAL A 477 -4.00 -0.73 18.42
CA VAL A 477 -4.58 0.06 17.33
C VAL A 477 -5.73 -0.69 16.67
N VAL A 478 -5.55 -1.97 16.34
CA VAL A 478 -6.61 -2.81 15.78
C VAL A 478 -7.80 -2.91 16.74
N ARG A 479 -7.56 -3.14 18.04
CA ARG A 479 -8.63 -3.21 19.04
C ARG A 479 -9.37 -1.90 19.25
N ASN A 480 -8.68 -0.76 19.22
CA ASN A 480 -9.31 0.56 19.32
C ASN A 480 -10.14 0.89 18.08
N THR A 481 -9.64 0.58 16.89
CA THR A 481 -10.41 0.73 15.64
C THR A 481 -11.65 -0.16 15.66
N GLN A 482 -11.49 -1.43 16.08
CA GLN A 482 -12.61 -2.35 16.25
C GLN A 482 -13.67 -1.79 17.22
N ALA A 483 -13.27 -1.38 18.43
CA ALA A 483 -14.22 -0.84 19.40
C ALA A 483 -14.95 0.40 18.85
N THR A 484 -14.24 1.26 18.13
CA THR A 484 -14.81 2.47 17.52
C THR A 484 -15.90 2.14 16.50
N ILE A 485 -15.68 1.15 15.63
CA ILE A 485 -16.68 0.78 14.62
C ILE A 485 -17.84 -0.01 15.22
N ASP A 486 -17.57 -0.89 16.19
CA ASP A 486 -18.62 -1.69 16.84
C ASP A 486 -19.57 -0.77 17.63
N ASP A 487 -19.02 0.18 18.40
CA ASP A 487 -19.81 1.20 19.11
C ASP A 487 -20.59 2.10 18.15
N ALA A 488 -20.01 2.46 17.00
CA ALA A 488 -20.67 3.25 15.98
C ALA A 488 -21.85 2.50 15.36
N VAL A 489 -21.70 1.21 15.05
CA VAL A 489 -22.79 0.37 14.52
C VAL A 489 -23.92 0.27 15.54
N VAL A 490 -23.63 -0.06 16.79
CA VAL A 490 -24.64 -0.16 17.86
C VAL A 490 -25.38 1.18 18.03
N THR A 491 -24.66 2.29 18.00
CA THR A 491 -25.25 3.63 18.11
C THR A 491 -26.16 3.94 16.92
N TRP A 492 -25.72 3.62 15.71
CA TRP A 492 -26.46 3.91 14.48
C TRP A 492 -27.69 3.02 14.32
N GLU A 493 -27.60 1.74 14.68
CA GLU A 493 -28.74 0.83 14.76
C GLU A 493 -29.84 1.39 15.69
N ARG A 494 -29.46 1.91 16.86
CA ARG A 494 -30.39 2.54 17.79
C ARG A 494 -31.06 3.79 17.19
N ILE A 495 -30.29 4.63 16.50
CA ILE A 495 -30.81 5.84 15.83
C ILE A 495 -31.81 5.46 14.72
N VAL A 496 -31.48 4.46 13.92
CA VAL A 496 -32.34 3.99 12.82
C VAL A 496 -33.62 3.36 13.38
N ALA A 497 -33.53 2.58 14.46
CA ALA A 497 -34.70 2.07 15.17
C ALA A 497 -35.56 3.22 15.71
N GLU A 498 -34.95 4.28 16.23
CA GLU A 498 -35.64 5.48 16.72
C GLU A 498 -36.39 6.23 15.60
N PHE A 499 -35.82 6.32 14.39
CA PHE A 499 -36.49 6.88 13.21
C PHE A 499 -37.63 6.00 12.70
N ARG A 500 -37.47 4.66 12.73
CA ARG A 500 -38.53 3.73 12.35
C ARG A 500 -39.71 3.76 13.33
N GLN A 501 -39.44 3.91 14.62
CA GLN A 501 -40.47 3.99 15.65
C GLN A 501 -41.20 5.34 15.67
N HIS A 502 -40.48 6.44 15.42
CA HIS A 502 -41.09 7.75 15.27
C HIS A 502 -40.50 8.48 14.06
N SER A 503 -41.22 8.39 12.95
CA SER A 503 -40.81 8.89 11.65
C SER A 503 -40.85 10.41 11.52
N THR A 504 -41.45 11.14 12.46
CA THR A 504 -41.59 12.60 12.38
C THR A 504 -41.05 13.24 13.66
N GLY A 505 -40.28 14.32 13.48
CA GLY A 505 -39.72 15.14 14.55
C GLY A 505 -40.07 16.62 14.37
N GLU A 506 -39.38 17.48 15.12
CA GLU A 506 -39.61 18.93 15.07
C GLU A 506 -39.13 19.54 13.74
N ASN A 507 -38.10 18.94 13.14
CA ASN A 507 -37.41 19.49 11.99
C ASN A 507 -37.07 18.45 10.91
N PHE A 508 -37.71 17.27 10.95
CA PHE A 508 -37.61 16.22 9.94
C PHE A 508 -38.92 15.44 9.82
N ASP A 509 -39.18 14.90 8.63
CA ASP A 509 -40.29 13.98 8.37
C ASP A 509 -39.87 12.85 7.42
N PHE A 510 -39.81 11.65 7.97
CA PHE A 510 -39.49 10.40 7.31
C PHE A 510 -40.72 9.50 7.12
N SER A 511 -41.93 9.97 7.47
CA SER A 511 -43.17 9.19 7.32
C SER A 511 -43.49 8.80 5.86
N GLN A 512 -42.88 9.53 4.92
CA GLN A 512 -42.98 9.27 3.48
C GLN A 512 -42.17 8.04 3.00
N PHE A 513 -41.32 7.44 3.82
CA PHE A 513 -40.48 6.30 3.47
C PHE A 513 -41.01 5.00 4.10
N ASP A 514 -41.03 3.92 3.32
CA ASP A 514 -41.44 2.59 3.80
C ASP A 514 -40.27 1.85 4.47
N GLU A 515 -39.04 2.18 4.07
CA GLU A 515 -37.82 1.56 4.56
C GLU A 515 -36.78 2.63 4.88
N ILE A 516 -36.10 2.48 6.03
CA ILE A 516 -34.96 3.30 6.42
C ILE A 516 -33.77 2.37 6.62
N LEU A 517 -32.74 2.54 5.79
CA LEU A 517 -31.47 1.81 5.84
C LEU A 517 -30.43 2.64 6.58
N GLY A 518 -29.77 2.03 7.55
CA GLY A 518 -28.68 2.66 8.30
C GLY A 518 -27.36 1.98 8.04
N VAL A 519 -26.33 2.74 7.70
CA VAL A 519 -24.97 2.22 7.46
C VAL A 519 -23.94 3.10 8.16
N VAL A 520 -22.94 2.47 8.77
CA VAL A 520 -21.69 3.13 9.18
C VAL A 520 -20.68 2.99 8.05
N CYS A 521 -20.27 4.12 7.46
CA CYS A 521 -19.31 4.16 6.36
C CYS A 521 -17.91 4.52 6.86
N THR A 522 -16.90 3.75 6.45
CA THR A 522 -15.47 4.02 6.72
C THR A 522 -14.68 4.13 5.41
N PRO A 523 -13.52 4.82 5.35
CA PRO A 523 -12.74 4.90 4.11
C PRO A 523 -12.27 3.55 3.59
N PHE A 524 -12.06 2.58 4.48
CA PHE A 524 -11.62 1.21 4.18
C PHE A 524 -12.42 0.20 5.02
N PRO A 525 -12.42 -1.10 4.66
CA PRO A 525 -13.01 -2.14 5.50
C PRO A 525 -12.26 -2.25 6.81
N ALA A 526 -12.88 -1.90 7.93
CA ALA A 526 -12.27 -2.01 9.24
C ALA A 526 -12.54 -3.39 9.85
N TYR A 527 -11.57 -3.93 10.61
CA TYR A 527 -11.68 -5.25 11.21
C TYR A 527 -12.65 -5.24 12.39
N SER A 528 -13.61 -6.16 12.36
CA SER A 528 -14.47 -6.50 13.50
C SER A 528 -14.70 -8.01 13.53
N ASN A 529 -14.96 -8.53 14.72
CA ASN A 529 -15.49 -9.87 14.95
C ASN A 529 -16.86 -9.87 15.63
N ASP A 530 -17.54 -8.71 15.67
CA ASP A 530 -18.93 -8.61 16.13
C ASP A 530 -19.90 -8.94 14.98
N ASP A 531 -20.81 -9.87 15.23
CA ASP A 531 -21.79 -10.35 14.24
C ASP A 531 -22.70 -9.22 13.73
N ARG A 532 -23.00 -8.20 14.55
CA ARG A 532 -23.83 -7.06 14.14
C ARG A 532 -23.09 -6.16 13.17
N THR A 533 -21.82 -5.87 13.45
CA THR A 533 -20.96 -5.08 12.57
C THR A 533 -20.79 -5.74 11.20
N LEU A 534 -20.68 -7.07 11.18
CA LEU A 534 -20.53 -7.86 9.95
C LEU A 534 -21.86 -8.17 9.24
N ALA A 535 -23.01 -7.98 9.91
CA ALA A 535 -24.32 -8.29 9.38
C ALA A 535 -24.67 -7.45 8.15
N PHE A 536 -25.45 -8.03 7.25
CA PHE A 536 -26.06 -7.32 6.14
C PHE A 536 -27.34 -6.62 6.60
N VAL A 537 -27.42 -5.29 6.43
CA VAL A 537 -28.65 -4.50 6.64
C VAL A 537 -29.58 -4.59 5.42
N LYS A 538 -29.01 -4.90 4.25
CA LYS A 538 -29.67 -5.23 2.99
C LYS A 538 -28.74 -6.16 2.20
N PRO A 539 -29.21 -6.99 1.25
CA PRO A 539 -28.31 -7.83 0.46
C PRO A 539 -27.15 -7.02 -0.12
N ASN A 540 -25.92 -7.50 0.07
CA ASN A 540 -24.68 -6.85 -0.34
C ASN A 540 -24.36 -5.50 0.33
N LEU A 541 -25.07 -5.11 1.40
CA LEU A 541 -24.81 -3.89 2.18
C LEU A 541 -24.68 -4.21 3.67
N ARG A 542 -23.47 -4.07 4.21
CA ARG A 542 -23.17 -4.37 5.62
C ARG A 542 -23.48 -3.19 6.54
N ALA A 543 -23.76 -3.49 7.81
CA ALA A 543 -23.94 -2.50 8.86
C ALA A 543 -22.72 -1.56 8.96
N ASN A 544 -21.50 -2.11 8.88
CA ASN A 544 -20.30 -1.36 8.53
C ASN A 544 -19.86 -1.68 7.10
N SER A 545 -19.82 -0.66 6.24
CA SER A 545 -19.34 -0.77 4.86
C SER A 545 -18.19 0.21 4.63
N SER A 546 -17.22 -0.15 3.80
CA SER A 546 -16.26 0.82 3.28
C SER A 546 -16.94 1.74 2.25
N MET A 547 -16.31 2.87 1.93
CA MET A 547 -16.79 3.77 0.87
C MET A 547 -16.89 3.06 -0.49
N LEU A 548 -15.95 2.14 -0.78
CA LEU A 548 -15.98 1.30 -1.96
C LEU A 548 -17.18 0.33 -1.97
N GLU A 549 -17.43 -0.35 -0.85
CA GLU A 549 -18.57 -1.26 -0.72
C GLU A 549 -19.91 -0.51 -0.87
N LEU A 550 -20.00 0.69 -0.29
CA LEU A 550 -21.16 1.56 -0.43
C LEU A 550 -21.38 1.97 -1.90
N ARG A 551 -20.31 2.38 -2.60
CA ARG A 551 -20.35 2.72 -4.04
C ARG A 551 -20.91 1.57 -4.87
N ASP A 552 -20.32 0.39 -4.72
CA ASP A 552 -20.65 -0.77 -5.53
C ASP A 552 -22.11 -1.20 -5.31
N TRP A 553 -22.61 -1.06 -4.08
CA TRP A 553 -24.01 -1.28 -3.75
C TRP A 553 -24.94 -0.24 -4.38
N LEU A 554 -24.58 1.05 -4.36
CA LEU A 554 -25.41 2.14 -4.92
C LEU A 554 -25.55 2.02 -6.45
N VAL A 555 -24.50 1.58 -7.14
CA VAL A 555 -24.47 1.40 -8.61
C VAL A 555 -25.12 0.09 -9.06
N GLY A 556 -25.33 -0.87 -8.14
CA GLY A 556 -25.93 -2.18 -8.45
C GLY A 556 -24.95 -3.19 -9.04
N ASN A 557 -23.64 -2.98 -8.88
CA ASN A 557 -22.60 -3.93 -9.26
C ASN A 557 -22.55 -5.06 -8.22
N HIS A 558 -23.44 -6.03 -8.39
CA HIS A 558 -23.54 -7.18 -7.50
C HIS A 558 -22.83 -8.39 -8.12
N ASP A 559 -21.75 -8.84 -7.50
CA ASP A 559 -21.26 -10.21 -7.71
C ASP A 559 -22.05 -11.12 -6.75
N PRO A 560 -22.90 -12.04 -7.25
CA PRO A 560 -23.90 -12.74 -6.44
C PRO A 560 -23.36 -13.88 -5.54
N GLN A 561 -22.05 -13.93 -5.25
CA GLN A 561 -21.43 -15.05 -4.51
C GLN A 561 -20.83 -14.70 -3.12
N THR A 562 -21.13 -13.53 -2.54
CA THR A 562 -20.57 -13.09 -1.23
C THR A 562 -21.56 -13.05 -0.09
#